data_AF-A0A7X9KR00-F1
#
_entry.id   AF-A0A7X9KR00-F1
#
_cell.length_a   1.000
_cell.length_b   1.000
_cell.length_c   1.000
_cell.angle_alpha   90.00
_cell.angle_beta   90.00
_cell.angle_gamma   90.00
#
_symmetry.space_group_name_H-M   'P 1'
#
loop_
_entity.id
_entity.type
_entity.pdbx_description
1 polymer ?
#
loop_
_entity_poly.entity_id
_entity_poly.type
_entity_poly.pdbx_seq_one_letter_code
_entity_poly.pdbx_strand_id
1 'polypeptide(L)' 'MSAVIKLSRKKDVLEMKSAKAYKNLVKTAFNQRRKTLRNGVKSLFSAEVLKENIFDKRAEQLSIEDFAALSFRMHKV' A
#
# COMPACT_ATOMS: atom_id res chain seq x y z
N MET A 1 6.00 24.37 -17.39
CA MET A 1 5.07 24.96 -16.40
C MET A 1 5.54 24.51 -15.03
N SER A 2 5.81 25.44 -14.11
CA SER A 2 6.36 25.14 -12.78
C SER A 2 5.34 25.49 -11.69
N ALA A 3 5.37 24.77 -10.58
CA ALA A 3 4.48 24.99 -9.44
C ALA A 3 5.26 24.94 -8.12
N VAL A 4 4.79 25.67 -7.11
CA VAL A 4 5.34 25.70 -5.75
C VAL A 4 4.36 25.02 -4.81
N ILE A 5 4.85 24.10 -3.96
CA ILE A 5 4.06 23.44 -2.92
C ILE A 5 4.71 23.62 -1.55
N LYS A 6 3.89 23.76 -0.50
CA LYS A 6 4.33 23.76 0.90
C LYS A 6 3.85 22.48 1.58
N LEU A 7 4.78 21.72 2.13
CA LEU A 7 4.48 20.52 2.90
C LEU A 7 4.69 20.82 4.39
N SER A 8 3.73 20.44 5.23
CA SER A 8 3.86 20.47 6.69
C SER A 8 3.65 19.07 7.24
N ARG A 9 4.44 18.70 8.26
CA ARG A 9 4.37 17.37 8.85
C ARG A 9 3.05 17.25 9.64
N LYS A 10 2.25 16.23 9.33
CA LYS A 10 1.07 15.88 10.13
C LYS A 10 1.50 15.46 11.55
N LYS A 11 0.72 15.84 12.55
CA LYS A 11 0.91 15.40 13.94
C LYS A 11 0.54 13.92 14.08
N ASP A 12 -0.60 13.56 13.50
CA ASP A 12 -1.11 12.20 13.52
C ASP A 12 -0.50 11.39 12.38
N VAL A 13 0.28 10.38 12.75
CA VAL A 13 0.89 9.43 11.83
C VAL A 13 0.05 8.17 11.86
N LEU A 14 -0.35 7.69 10.69
CA LEU A 14 -1.07 6.42 10.57
C LEU A 14 -0.24 5.29 11.14
N GLU A 15 -0.89 4.46 11.96
CA GLU A 15 -0.27 3.24 12.44
C GLU A 15 -0.05 2.27 11.27
N MET A 16 1.17 1.75 11.19
CA MET A 16 1.60 0.82 10.15
C MET A 16 2.59 -0.16 10.78
N LYS A 17 2.73 -1.36 10.21
CA LYS A 17 3.66 -2.39 10.73
C LYS A 17 5.09 -1.87 10.89
N SER A 18 5.58 -1.16 9.87
CA SER A 18 6.82 -0.37 9.91
C SER A 18 6.90 0.50 8.66
N ALA A 19 7.65 1.59 8.73
CA ALA A 19 7.88 2.45 7.56
C ALA A 19 8.53 1.68 6.38
N LYS A 20 9.36 0.66 6.67
CA LYS A 20 9.99 -0.20 5.64
C LYS A 20 8.95 -1.08 4.96
N ALA A 21 8.09 -1.75 5.72
CA ALA A 21 7.03 -2.59 5.19
C ALA A 21 6.03 -1.77 4.35
N TYR A 22 5.59 -0.62 4.88
CA TYR A 22 4.68 0.29 4.18
C TYR A 22 5.26 0.79 2.86
N LYS A 23 6.52 1.28 2.85
CA LYS A 23 7.19 1.71 1.62
C LYS A 23 7.32 0.58 0.60
N ASN A 24 7.67 -0.63 1.04
CA ASN A 24 7.78 -1.78 0.16
C ASN A 24 6.42 -2.14 -0.48
N LEU A 25 5.35 -2.16 0.33
CA LEU A 25 4.00 -2.43 -0.13
C LEU A 25 3.54 -1.41 -1.18
N VAL A 26 3.64 -0.13 -0.87
CA VAL A 26 3.25 0.96 -1.79
C VAL A 26 4.05 0.88 -3.08
N LYS A 27 5.39 0.75 -2.99
CA LYS A 27 6.25 0.68 -4.18
C LYS A 27 5.90 -0.52 -5.05
N THR A 28 5.70 -1.68 -4.46
CA THR A 28 5.35 -2.91 -5.17
C THR A 28 3.99 -2.80 -5.86
N ALA A 29 2.97 -2.26 -5.16
CA ALA A 29 1.65 -2.03 -5.71
C ALA A 29 1.67 -1.05 -6.91
N PHE A 30 2.36 0.08 -6.79
CA PHE A 30 2.41 1.10 -7.85
C PHE A 30 3.34 0.73 -9.01
N ASN A 31 4.35 -0.13 -8.79
CA ASN A 31 5.15 -0.68 -9.89
C ASN A 31 4.27 -1.46 -10.89
N GLN A 32 3.18 -2.06 -10.40
CA GLN A 32 2.16 -2.70 -11.22
C GLN A 32 0.82 -1.94 -11.23
N ARG A 33 0.82 -0.59 -11.29
CA ARG A 33 -0.39 0.26 -11.17
C ARG A 33 -1.58 -0.08 -12.10
N ARG A 34 -1.31 -0.73 -13.24
CA ARG A 34 -2.34 -1.15 -14.23
C ARG A 34 -2.93 -2.53 -13.94
N LYS A 35 -2.42 -3.26 -12.95
CA LYS A 35 -2.92 -4.55 -12.50
C LYS A 35 -3.71 -4.39 -11.19
N THR A 36 -4.59 -5.35 -10.93
CA THR A 36 -5.23 -5.49 -9.62
C THR A 36 -4.19 -5.78 -8.54
N LEU A 37 -4.44 -5.35 -7.31
CA LEU A 37 -3.54 -5.56 -6.18
C LEU A 37 -3.21 -7.04 -5.96
N ARG A 38 -4.19 -7.93 -6.16
CA ARG A 38 -4.02 -9.38 -6.11
C ARG A 38 -2.79 -9.87 -6.88
N ASN A 39 -2.55 -9.28 -8.05
CA ASN A 39 -1.37 -9.58 -8.87
C ASN A 39 -0.16 -8.72 -8.49
N GLY A 40 -0.40 -7.43 -8.24
CA GLY A 40 0.65 -6.46 -7.94
C GLY A 40 1.47 -6.80 -6.71
N VAL A 41 0.84 -7.34 -5.66
CA VAL A 41 1.46 -7.59 -4.35
C VAL A 41 1.46 -9.06 -3.93
N LYS A 42 1.27 -9.99 -4.88
CA LYS A 42 1.16 -11.44 -4.60
C LYS A 42 2.33 -11.99 -3.76
N SER A 43 3.54 -11.47 -3.95
CA SER A 43 4.73 -11.88 -3.20
C SER A 43 4.75 -11.43 -1.74
N LEU A 44 3.89 -10.49 -1.34
CA LEU A 44 3.89 -9.87 -0.02
C LEU A 44 2.83 -10.44 0.93
N PHE A 45 1.86 -11.21 0.41
CA PHE A 45 0.67 -11.69 1.15
C PHE A 45 0.44 -13.18 0.96
N SER A 46 -0.25 -13.82 1.92
CA SER A 46 -0.65 -15.23 1.79
C SER A 46 -1.79 -15.38 0.79
N ALA A 47 -1.93 -16.58 0.22
CA ALA A 47 -3.02 -16.86 -0.71
C ALA A 47 -4.41 -16.67 -0.07
N GLU A 48 -4.52 -16.89 1.24
CA GLU A 48 -5.75 -16.69 2.01
C GLU A 48 -6.10 -15.21 2.14
N VAL A 49 -5.16 -14.36 2.54
CA VAL A 49 -5.37 -12.91 2.66
C VAL A 49 -5.72 -12.30 1.31
N LEU A 50 -5.07 -12.76 0.24
CA LEU A 50 -5.33 -12.28 -1.11
C LEU A 50 -6.76 -12.51 -1.58
N LYS A 51 -7.55 -13.43 -0.99
CA LYS A 51 -8.95 -13.69 -1.38
C LYS A 51 -9.88 -12.53 -1.08
N GLU A 52 -9.50 -11.60 -0.21
CA GLU A 52 -10.36 -10.49 0.20
C GLU A 52 -10.61 -9.48 -0.93
N ASN A 53 -11.81 -8.89 -0.93
CA ASN A 53 -12.30 -7.98 -1.99
C ASN A 53 -11.41 -6.73 -2.18
N ILE A 54 -10.63 -6.33 -1.17
CA ILE A 54 -9.71 -5.20 -1.29
C ILE A 54 -8.63 -5.44 -2.36
N PHE A 55 -8.26 -6.70 -2.60
CA PHE A 55 -7.22 -7.07 -3.57
C PHE A 55 -7.72 -7.06 -5.03
N ASP A 56 -9.03 -6.94 -5.25
CA ASP A 56 -9.59 -6.77 -6.61
C ASP A 56 -9.51 -5.32 -7.10
N LYS A 57 -9.20 -4.38 -6.21
CA LYS A 57 -8.92 -2.99 -6.56
C LYS A 57 -7.51 -2.80 -7.13
N ARG A 58 -7.29 -1.72 -7.85
CA ARG A 58 -5.96 -1.25 -8.28
C ARG A 58 -5.34 -0.36 -7.21
N ALA A 59 -4.01 -0.20 -7.24
CA ALA A 59 -3.26 0.57 -6.25
C ALA A 59 -3.75 2.03 -6.09
N GLU A 60 -4.15 2.69 -7.18
CA GLU A 60 -4.66 4.07 -7.16
C GLU A 60 -6.06 4.21 -6.56
N GLN A 61 -6.79 3.10 -6.35
CA GLN A 61 -8.12 3.10 -5.74
C GLN A 61 -8.07 2.90 -4.22
N LEU A 62 -6.87 2.73 -3.64
CA LEU A 62 -6.67 2.57 -2.20
C LEU A 62 -6.32 3.90 -1.56
N SER A 63 -6.85 4.10 -0.36
CA SER A 63 -6.46 5.19 0.53
C SER A 63 -5.13 4.92 1.21
N ILE A 64 -4.54 5.94 1.84
CA ILE A 64 -3.31 5.78 2.62
C ILE A 64 -3.55 4.92 3.87
N GLU A 65 -4.78 4.98 4.40
CA GLU A 65 -5.27 4.17 5.53
C GLU A 65 -5.35 2.69 5.13
N ASP A 66 -5.84 2.38 3.93
CA ASP A 66 -5.89 1.01 3.40
C ASP A 66 -4.49 0.41 3.32
N PHE A 67 -3.52 1.15 2.77
CA PHE A 67 -2.13 0.70 2.71
C PHE A 67 -1.52 0.52 4.10
N ALA A 68 -1.87 1.38 5.06
CA ALA A 68 -1.37 1.29 6.42
C ALA A 68 -1.89 0.03 7.11
N ALA A 69 -3.18 -0.25 7.00
CA ALA A 69 -3.81 -1.48 7.50
C ALA A 69 -3.25 -2.74 6.82
N LEU A 70 -3.10 -2.73 5.49
CA LEU A 70 -2.53 -3.86 4.75
C LEU A 70 -1.09 -4.17 5.15
N SER A 71 -0.31 -3.17 5.58
CA SER A 71 1.08 -3.38 6.00
C SER A 71 1.21 -4.37 7.16
N PHE A 72 0.23 -4.47 8.05
CA PHE A 72 0.20 -5.43 9.17
C PHE A 72 0.00 -6.87 8.71
N ARG A 73 -0.65 -7.06 7.56
CA ARG A 73 -1.06 -8.37 7.02
C ARG A 73 -0.03 -8.95 6.06
N MET A 74 1.05 -8.21 5.79
CA MET A 74 2.20 -8.70 5.03
C MET A 74 2.90 -9.83 5.80
N HIS A 75 3.50 -10.75 5.05
CA HIS A 75 4.45 -11.73 5.59
C HIS A 75 5.55 -11.06 6.44
N LYS A 76 6.22 -11.82 7.30
CA LYS A 76 7.45 -11.32 7.95
C LYS A 76 8.46 -11.02 6.85
N VAL A 77 8.85 -9.73 6.76
CA VAL A 77 9.97 -9.24 5.93
C VAL A 77 11.26 -9.54 6.66
#